data_AF-A0A2S2R6T0-F1
#
_entry.id   AF-A0A2S2R6T0-F1
#
_cell.length_a   1.000
_cell.length_b   1.000
_cell.length_c   1.000
_cell.angle_alpha   90.00
_cell.angle_beta   90.00
_cell.angle_gamma   90.00
#
_symmetry.space_group_name_H-M   'P 1'
#
loop_
_entity.id
_entity.type
_entity.pdbx_description
1 polymer ?
#
loop_
_entity_poly.entity_id
_entity_poly.type
_entity_poly.pdbx_seq_one_letter_code
_entity_poly.pdbx_strand_id
1 'polypeptide(L)'
;YLTESNAIAYFVSNEQLKGSTPYEKALVQQFISYADNEILPASHAWVYPSLSVAQFNKLSVERAIEDVKGIFTYLNNYLLTRTYLVGERITLADISVACSLLQL
;
A
#
# COMPACT_ATOMS: atom_id res chain seq x y z
N TYR A 1 -4.69 18.39 17.90
CA TYR A 1 -3.86 17.17 18.00
C TYR A 1 -3.85 16.53 16.63
N LEU A 2 -2.69 16.10 16.12
CA LEU A 2 -2.57 15.45 14.81
C LEU A 2 -2.80 13.95 14.97
N THR A 3 -3.73 13.38 14.21
CA THR A 3 -4.15 11.96 14.24
C THR A 3 -4.12 11.38 12.83
N GLU A 4 -4.33 10.07 12.69
CA GLU A 4 -4.20 9.29 11.44
C GLU A 4 -2.75 9.04 10.99
N SER A 5 -2.42 7.78 10.73
CA SER A 5 -1.07 7.34 10.34
C SER A 5 -0.55 8.10 9.13
N ASN A 6 -1.36 8.26 8.09
CA ASN A 6 -1.00 8.97 6.86
C ASN A 6 -0.76 10.47 7.10
N ALA A 7 -1.58 11.12 7.92
CA ALA A 7 -1.42 12.55 8.20
C ALA A 7 -0.16 12.80 9.05
N ILE A 8 0.12 11.92 10.01
CA ILE A 8 1.37 11.95 10.80
C ILE A 8 2.58 11.69 9.90
N ALA A 9 2.53 10.66 9.05
CA ALA A 9 3.60 10.34 8.10
C ALA A 9 3.87 11.51 7.14
N TYR A 10 2.81 12.15 6.64
CA TYR A 10 2.92 13.34 5.79
C TYR A 10 3.54 14.51 6.55
N PHE A 11 3.13 14.77 7.79
CA PHE A 11 3.66 15.86 8.59
C PHE A 11 5.16 15.70 8.88
N VAL A 12 5.61 14.50 9.25
CA VAL A 12 7.03 14.24 9.57
C VAL A 12 7.92 14.08 8.33
N SER A 13 7.32 14.00 7.14
CA SER A 13 8.05 13.84 5.87
C SER A 13 8.64 15.14 5.34
N ASN A 14 9.80 15.02 4.69
CA ASN A 14 10.39 16.12 3.91
C ASN A 14 9.68 16.30 2.56
N GLU A 15 10.03 17.35 1.80
CA GLU A 15 9.42 17.61 0.49
C GLU A 15 9.68 16.50 -0.53
N GLN A 16 10.85 15.86 -0.48
CA GLN A 16 11.19 14.79 -1.43
C GLN A 16 10.27 13.57 -1.27
N LEU A 17 9.98 13.17 -0.02
CA LEU A 17 9.08 12.05 0.30
C LEU A 17 7.62 12.33 -0.10
N LYS A 18 7.23 13.61 -0.18
CA LYS A 18 5.90 14.04 -0.59
C LYS A 18 5.74 14.08 -2.12
N GLY A 19 6.84 14.08 -2.88
CA GLY A 19 6.87 14.30 -4.32
C GLY A 19 7.28 15.73 -4.69
N SER A 20 8.02 15.88 -5.80
CA SER A 20 8.67 17.15 -6.18
C SER A 20 7.76 18.08 -6.97
N THR A 21 6.84 17.51 -7.76
CA THR A 21 5.87 18.26 -8.57
C THR A 21 4.45 18.09 -8.03
N PRO A 22 3.49 19.00 -8.32
CA PRO A 22 2.09 18.81 -7.94
C PRO A 22 1.51 17.48 -8.45
N TYR A 23 1.94 17.02 -9.62
CA TYR A 23 1.54 15.73 -10.19
C TYR A 23 2.11 14.55 -9.38
N GLU A 24 3.39 14.60 -9.01
CA GLU A 24 4.00 13.57 -8.15
C GLU A 24 3.35 13.54 -6.76
N LYS A 25 3.02 14.70 -6.18
CA LYS A 25 2.29 14.79 -4.90
C LYS A 25 0.93 14.09 -4.98
N ALA A 26 0.22 14.26 -6.10
CA ALA A 26 -1.04 13.56 -6.34
C ALA A 26 -0.86 12.05 -6.52
N LEU A 27 0.20 11.61 -7.23
CA LEU A 27 0.54 10.19 -7.36
C LEU A 27 0.91 9.55 -6.01
N VAL A 28 1.65 10.27 -5.16
CA VAL A 28 1.95 9.81 -3.80
C VAL A 28 0.65 9.57 -3.03
N GLN A 29 -0.29 10.52 -3.08
CA GLN A 29 -1.58 10.37 -2.43
C GLN A 29 -2.40 9.20 -3.03
N GLN A 30 -2.34 9.00 -4.34
CA GLN A 30 -2.99 7.88 -5.01
C GLN A 30 -2.49 6.54 -4.46
N PHE A 31 -1.19 6.36 -4.32
CA PHE A 31 -0.61 5.11 -3.81
C PHE A 31 -0.83 4.90 -2.32
N ILE A 32 -0.85 5.97 -1.51
CA ILE A 32 -1.26 5.90 -0.10
C ILE A 32 -2.71 5.38 -0.02
N SER A 33 -3.62 6.00 -0.78
CA SER A 33 -5.02 5.57 -0.81
C SER A 33 -5.19 4.14 -1.36
N TYR A 34 -4.40 3.74 -2.36
CA TYR A 34 -4.39 2.37 -2.89
C TYR A 34 -3.94 1.36 -1.83
N ALA A 35 -2.90 1.70 -1.06
CA ALA A 35 -2.44 0.87 0.04
C ALA A 35 -3.53 0.64 1.10
N ASP A 36 -4.23 1.70 1.52
CA ASP A 36 -5.26 1.60 2.56
C ASP A 36 -6.54 0.89 2.11
N ASN A 37 -6.96 1.09 0.86
CA ASN A 37 -8.28 0.65 0.40
C ASN A 37 -8.25 -0.68 -0.36
N GLU A 38 -7.12 -1.03 -0.98
CA GLU A 38 -7.02 -2.26 -1.79
C GLU A 38 -6.06 -3.27 -1.13
N ILE A 39 -4.86 -2.84 -0.77
CA ILE A 39 -3.81 -3.74 -0.27
C ILE A 39 -4.12 -4.22 1.16
N LEU A 40 -4.32 -3.28 2.08
CA LEU A 40 -4.47 -3.58 3.48
C LEU A 40 -5.68 -4.50 3.77
N PRO A 41 -6.88 -4.29 3.17
CA PRO A 41 -8.00 -5.19 3.38
C PRO A 41 -7.76 -6.60 2.84
N ALA A 42 -7.16 -6.72 1.66
CA ALA A 42 -6.84 -8.02 1.06
C ALA A 42 -5.80 -8.78 1.89
N SER A 43 -4.77 -8.07 2.38
CA SER A 43 -3.75 -8.63 3.28
C SER A 43 -4.37 -9.15 4.59
N HIS A 44 -5.15 -8.33 5.28
CA HIS A 44 -5.78 -8.74 6.54
C HIS A 44 -6.75 -9.91 6.35
N ALA A 45 -7.55 -9.90 5.28
CA ALA A 45 -8.50 -10.98 4.99
C ALA A 45 -7.81 -12.33 4.76
N TRP A 46 -6.60 -12.34 4.22
CA TRP A 46 -5.81 -13.56 4.03
C TRP A 46 -5.03 -13.97 5.29
N VAL A 47 -4.37 -13.02 5.96
CA VAL A 47 -3.39 -13.31 7.02
C VAL A 47 -4.05 -13.53 8.39
N TYR A 48 -5.09 -12.78 8.73
CA TYR A 48 -5.67 -12.81 10.08
C TYR A 48 -6.25 -14.17 10.51
N PRO A 49 -6.87 -14.97 9.61
CA PRO A 49 -7.28 -16.33 9.96
C PRO A 49 -6.12 -17.23 10.40
N SER A 50 -4.94 -17.10 9.77
CA SER A 50 -3.74 -17.88 10.10
C SER A 50 -3.15 -17.49 11.46
N LEU A 51 -3.38 -16.24 11.88
CA LEU A 51 -2.96 -15.71 13.19
C LEU A 51 -4.02 -15.91 14.28
N SER A 52 -5.13 -16.61 14.00
CA SER A 52 -6.28 -16.76 14.91
C SER A 52 -6.89 -15.43 15.38
N VAL A 53 -6.68 -14.35 14.62
CA VAL A 53 -7.26 -13.01 14.89
C VAL A 53 -8.68 -12.93 14.34
N ALA A 54 -8.96 -13.65 13.25
CA ALA A 54 -10.28 -13.72 12.62
C ALA A 54 -10.70 -15.18 12.39
N GLN A 55 -12.02 -15.42 12.29
CA GLN A 55 -12.53 -16.75 11.97
C GLN A 55 -12.18 -17.12 10.52
N PHE A 56 -11.71 -18.35 10.31
CA PHE A 56 -11.44 -18.87 8.98
C PHE A 56 -12.73 -19.04 8.17
N ASN A 57 -12.80 -18.36 7.03
CA ASN A 57 -13.82 -18.55 6.01
C ASN A 57 -13.15 -18.83 4.67
N LYS A 58 -13.34 -20.03 4.14
CA LYS A 58 -12.67 -20.49 2.91
C LYS A 58 -12.92 -19.56 1.72
N LEU A 59 -14.17 -19.14 1.48
CA LEU A 59 -14.52 -18.29 0.35
C LEU A 59 -13.89 -16.90 0.47
N SER A 60 -13.87 -16.33 1.67
CA SER A 60 -13.23 -15.04 1.94
C SER A 60 -11.72 -15.10 1.73
N VAL A 61 -11.08 -16.17 2.21
CA VAL A 61 -9.62 -16.36 2.05
C VAL A 61 -9.25 -16.61 0.59
N GLU A 62 -9.99 -17.45 -0.14
CA GLU A 62 -9.75 -17.68 -1.56
C GLU A 62 -9.90 -16.39 -2.39
N ARG A 63 -10.90 -15.57 -2.07
CA ARG A 63 -11.07 -14.26 -2.72
C ARG A 63 -9.93 -13.31 -2.41
N ALA A 64 -9.52 -13.23 -1.13
CA ALA A 64 -8.39 -12.40 -0.72
C ALA A 64 -7.08 -12.81 -1.41
N ILE A 65 -6.85 -14.11 -1.61
CA ILE A 65 -5.68 -14.61 -2.36
C ILE A 65 -5.71 -14.11 -3.81
N GLU A 66 -6.86 -14.16 -4.49
CA GLU A 66 -6.99 -13.65 -5.86
C GLU A 66 -6.81 -12.13 -5.92
N ASP A 67 -7.36 -11.38 -4.96
CA ASP A 67 -7.17 -9.93 -4.86
C ASP A 67 -5.69 -9.58 -4.68
N VAL A 68 -4.97 -10.29 -3.81
CA VAL A 68 -3.51 -10.11 -3.60
C VAL A 68 -2.71 -10.46 -4.87
N LYS A 69 -3.06 -11.52 -5.59
CA LYS A 69 -2.43 -11.83 -6.89
C LYS A 69 -2.66 -10.70 -7.90
N GLY A 70 -3.85 -10.11 -7.92
CA GLY A 70 -4.19 -8.96 -8.76
C GLY A 70 -3.31 -7.74 -8.42
N ILE A 71 -3.18 -7.43 -7.13
CA ILE A 71 -2.30 -6.37 -6.61
C ILE A 71 -0.85 -6.61 -7.04
N PHE A 72 -0.31 -7.81 -6.83
CA PHE A 72 1.07 -8.12 -7.24
C PHE A 72 1.27 -8.06 -8.75
N THR A 73 0.28 -8.48 -9.54
CA THR A 73 0.35 -8.36 -11.01
C THR A 73 0.39 -6.89 -11.43
N TYR A 74 -0.47 -6.05 -10.83
CA TYR A 74 -0.49 -4.61 -11.09
C TYR A 74 0.85 -3.96 -10.74
N LEU A 75 1.35 -4.18 -9.51
CA LEU A 75 2.61 -3.62 -9.04
C LEU A 75 3.80 -4.10 -9.86
N ASN A 76 3.86 -5.40 -10.18
CA ASN A 76 4.91 -5.97 -11.02
C ASN A 76 4.96 -5.26 -12.39
N ASN A 77 3.81 -5.12 -13.05
CA ASN A 77 3.74 -4.45 -14.35
C ASN A 77 4.07 -2.96 -14.26
N TYR A 78 3.64 -2.29 -13.19
CA TYR A 78 3.94 -0.88 -12.95
C TYR A 78 5.44 -0.63 -12.75
N LEU A 79 6.13 -1.55 -12.04
CA LEU A 79 7.54 -1.46 -11.71
C LEU A 79 8.49 -2.01 -12.79
N LEU A 80 7.97 -2.61 -13.88
CA LEU A 80 8.82 -3.10 -14.99
C LEU A 80 9.74 -2.02 -15.57
N THR A 81 9.31 -0.76 -15.56
CA THR A 81 10.04 0.37 -16.14
C THR A 81 10.35 1.47 -15.14
N ARG A 82 10.20 1.21 -13.83
CA ARG A 82 10.34 2.20 -12.75
C ARG A 82 11.05 1.59 -11.55
N THR A 83 12.02 2.30 -10.97
CA THR A 83 12.69 1.81 -9.76
C THR A 83 11.79 1.94 -8.51
N TYR A 84 10.98 3.00 -8.47
CA TYR A 84 10.08 3.34 -7.36
C TYR A 84 8.68 3.70 -7.88
N LEU A 85 7.69 3.79 -7.00
CA LEU A 85 6.30 4.04 -7.38
C LEU A 85 6.07 5.47 -7.90
N VAL A 86 6.81 6.46 -7.40
CA VAL A 86 6.67 7.85 -7.85
C VAL A 86 8.05 8.49 -8.06
N GLY A 87 8.33 8.86 -9.32
CA GLY A 87 9.66 9.31 -9.71
C GLY A 87 10.70 8.20 -9.59
N GLU A 88 11.98 8.57 -9.44
CA GLU A 88 13.10 7.61 -9.31
C GLU A 88 13.78 7.71 -7.94
N ARG A 89 13.00 8.04 -6.89
CA ARG A 89 13.43 8.04 -5.49
C ARG A 89 12.29 7.56 -4.58
N ILE A 90 12.64 7.00 -3.42
CA ILE A 90 11.67 6.55 -2.41
C ILE A 90 10.77 7.72 -2.00
N THR A 91 9.46 7.50 -1.99
CA THR A 91 8.45 8.44 -1.50
C THR A 91 7.56 7.78 -0.46
N LEU A 92 6.60 8.54 0.09
CA LEU A 92 5.55 7.97 0.93
C LEU A 92 4.71 6.91 0.20
N ALA A 93 4.63 6.94 -1.14
CA ALA A 93 3.99 5.87 -1.90
C ALA A 93 4.64 4.51 -1.62
N ASP A 94 5.98 4.46 -1.76
CA ASP A 94 6.75 3.23 -1.57
C ASP A 94 6.65 2.74 -0.13
N ILE A 95 6.77 3.65 0.84
CA ILE A 95 6.70 3.33 2.27
C ILE A 95 5.33 2.77 2.62
N SER A 96 4.24 3.45 2.24
CA SER A 96 2.88 3.01 2.56
C SER A 96 2.52 1.68 1.91
N VAL A 97 2.87 1.48 0.63
CA VAL A 97 2.64 0.22 -0.07
C VAL A 97 3.47 -0.90 0.54
N ALA A 98 4.77 -0.69 0.79
CA ALA A 98 5.63 -1.71 1.39
C ALA A 98 5.18 -2.10 2.80
N CYS A 99 4.80 -1.13 3.65
CA CYS A 99 4.29 -1.42 4.99
C CYS A 99 2.96 -2.19 4.96
N SER A 100 2.08 -1.89 4.00
CA SER A 100 0.80 -2.61 3.86
C SER A 100 0.98 -4.03 3.34
N LEU A 101 2.04 -4.28 2.58
CA LEU A 101 2.42 -5.61 2.09
C LEU A 101 3.21 -6.44 3.11
N LEU A 102 3.76 -5.83 4.16
CA LEU A 102 4.69 -6.51 5.09
C LEU A 102 4.10 -7.71 5.82
N GLN A 103 2.77 -7.74 5.99
CA GLN A 103 2.09 -8.83 6.70
C GLN A 103 1.74 -10.02 5.79
N LEU A 104 1.82 -9.86 4.46
CA LEU A 104 1.57 -10.93 3.48
C LEU A 104 2.64 -12.01 3.48
#